data_AF-A0A7S1Y9U9-F1
#
_entry.id   AF-A0A7S1Y9U9-F1
#
_cell.length_a   1.000
_cell.length_b   1.000
_cell.length_c   1.000
_cell.angle_alpha   90.00
_cell.angle_beta   90.00
_cell.angle_gamma   90.00
#
_symmetry.space_group_name_H-M   'P 1'
#
loop_
_entity.id
_entity.type
_entity.pdbx_description
1 polymer ?
#
loop_
_entity_poly.entity_id
_entity_poly.type
_entity_poly.pdbx_seq_one_letter_code
_entity_poly.pdbx_strand_id
1 'polypeptide(L)'
;RASVERTSTTNGQHERVGSTTLGVGPFRQSLPFDARSNIAGSVTLGSKLGESGSDQNTNLLPYATISGSTRQVFPVGAVAGDRPVTIAFQHSATTSSHNLPRHERNALGNAARIRGYSSSANGRLSSSVVGTTEVRIPVTLPANIPQLGNVRQDASLVLYADWCMAQPDLGSSFSRKSSVGVGVRKSFQGIALKYDLSYTKDGKLRGMFGLGNDFDA
;
A
#
# COMPACT_ATOMS: atom_id res chain seq x y z
N ARG A 1 4.01 -9.85 -17.46
CA ARG A 1 5.37 -10.14 -16.93
C ARG A 1 5.39 -11.61 -16.57
N ALA A 2 6.37 -12.39 -17.03
CA ALA A 2 6.55 -13.77 -16.60
C ALA A 2 7.83 -13.85 -15.77
N SER A 3 7.82 -14.64 -14.70
CA SER A 3 9.02 -14.93 -13.91
C SER A 3 9.10 -16.40 -13.53
N VAL A 4 10.34 -16.88 -13.39
CA VAL A 4 10.65 -18.19 -12.84
C VAL A 4 11.65 -17.96 -11.73
N GLU A 5 11.28 -18.33 -10.52
CA GLU A 5 12.00 -17.96 -9.31
C GLU A 5 12.25 -19.19 -8.45
N ARG A 6 13.45 -19.24 -7.86
CA ARG A 6 13.80 -20.19 -6.81
C ARG A 6 14.05 -19.38 -5.55
N THR A 7 13.13 -19.46 -4.60
CA THR A 7 13.23 -18.72 -3.34
C THR A 7 13.58 -19.67 -2.21
N SER A 8 14.54 -19.30 -1.36
CA SER A 8 14.80 -19.99 -0.08
C SER A 8 14.22 -19.16 1.05
N THR A 9 13.49 -19.80 1.95
CA THR A 9 13.02 -19.15 3.18
C THR A 9 14.12 -19.12 4.24
N THR A 10 13.99 -18.26 5.24
CA THR A 10 14.90 -18.21 6.41
C THR A 10 15.04 -19.56 7.12
N ASN A 11 14.07 -20.45 6.95
CA ASN A 11 14.06 -21.80 7.52
C ASN A 11 14.69 -22.84 6.57
N GLY A 12 15.38 -22.41 5.51
CA GLY A 12 16.04 -23.29 4.53
C GLY A 12 15.12 -23.98 3.53
N GLN A 13 13.80 -23.81 3.62
CA GLN A 13 12.87 -24.43 2.67
C GLN A 13 12.93 -23.72 1.31
N HIS A 14 13.11 -24.51 0.25
CA HIS A 14 13.21 -24.04 -1.12
C HIS A 14 11.87 -24.19 -1.84
N GLU A 15 11.38 -23.09 -2.42
CA GLU A 15 10.21 -23.10 -3.31
C GLU A 15 10.68 -22.74 -4.72
N ARG A 16 10.19 -23.51 -5.71
CA ARG A 16 10.38 -23.22 -7.14
C ARG A 16 9.03 -22.80 -7.70
N VAL A 17 8.95 -21.61 -8.27
CA VAL A 17 7.71 -20.99 -8.71
C VAL A 17 7.88 -20.47 -10.13
N GLY A 18 6.96 -20.82 -11.00
CA GLY A 18 6.77 -20.15 -12.28
C GLY A 18 5.48 -19.34 -12.22
N SER A 19 5.54 -18.06 -12.59
CA SER A 19 4.38 -17.17 -12.54
C SER A 19 4.31 -16.24 -13.73
N THR A 20 3.12 -15.76 -14.02
CA THR A 20 2.84 -14.74 -15.03
C THR A 20 1.82 -13.77 -14.46
N THR A 21 2.19 -12.49 -14.44
CA THR A 21 1.35 -11.38 -13.99
C THR A 21 0.91 -10.53 -15.16
N LEU A 22 -0.40 -10.33 -15.26
CA LEU A 22 -1.06 -9.37 -16.13
C LEU A 22 -1.50 -8.17 -15.29
N GLY A 23 -0.98 -6.99 -15.60
CA GLY A 23 -1.44 -5.72 -15.01
C GLY A 23 -2.44 -5.04 -15.95
N VAL A 24 -3.49 -4.46 -15.38
CA VAL A 24 -4.53 -3.73 -16.10
C VAL A 24 -4.64 -2.33 -15.45
N GLY A 25 -4.33 -1.29 -16.19
CA GLY A 25 -4.26 0.10 -15.70
C GLY A 25 -2.83 0.59 -15.41
N PRO A 26 -2.66 1.77 -14.80
CA PRO A 26 -3.71 2.59 -14.17
C PRO A 26 -4.64 3.27 -15.19
N PHE A 27 -5.95 3.06 -15.04
CA PHE A 27 -6.96 3.86 -15.73
C PHE A 27 -7.18 5.15 -14.95
N ARG A 28 -6.77 6.27 -15.55
CA ARG A 28 -6.91 7.59 -14.96
C ARG A 28 -8.15 8.25 -15.54
N GLN A 29 -9.05 8.69 -14.66
CA GLN A 29 -10.23 9.44 -15.04
C GLN A 29 -10.22 10.78 -14.30
N SER A 30 -10.33 11.88 -15.05
CA SER A 30 -10.65 13.18 -14.46
C SER A 30 -12.16 13.22 -14.22
N LEU A 31 -12.53 13.59 -13.00
CA LEU A 31 -13.90 13.81 -12.57
C LEU A 31 -14.17 15.32 -12.51
N PRO A 32 -15.45 15.75 -12.39
CA PRO A 32 -15.78 17.15 -12.17
C PRO A 32 -15.07 17.75 -10.96
N PHE A 33 -14.92 19.08 -10.93
CA PHE A 33 -14.25 19.81 -9.85
C PHE A 33 -12.79 19.38 -9.63
N ASP A 34 -12.03 19.14 -10.70
CA ASP A 34 -10.62 18.70 -10.65
C ASP A 34 -10.35 17.43 -9.84
N ALA A 35 -11.39 16.67 -9.51
CA ALA A 35 -11.26 15.40 -8.85
C ALA A 35 -10.61 14.36 -9.77
N ARG A 36 -9.82 13.44 -9.21
CA ARG A 36 -9.07 12.44 -9.97
C ARG A 36 -9.37 11.06 -9.42
N SER A 37 -9.64 10.13 -10.31
CA SER A 37 -9.79 8.71 -9.99
C SER A 37 -8.75 7.91 -10.76
N ASN A 38 -8.15 6.93 -10.08
CA ASN A 38 -7.21 5.99 -10.65
C ASN A 38 -7.61 4.58 -10.21
N ILE A 39 -7.82 3.70 -11.19
CA ILE A 39 -8.14 2.30 -10.95
C ILE A 39 -7.05 1.45 -11.61
N ALA A 40 -6.48 0.54 -10.83
CA ALA A 40 -5.52 -0.44 -11.33
C ALA A 40 -5.88 -1.83 -10.79
N GLY A 41 -5.62 -2.85 -11.58
CA GLY A 41 -5.75 -4.24 -11.16
C GLY A 41 -4.59 -5.07 -11.67
N SER A 42 -4.38 -6.22 -11.06
CA SER A 42 -3.46 -7.22 -11.60
C SER A 42 -3.94 -8.63 -11.29
N VAL A 43 -3.63 -9.55 -12.19
CA VAL A 43 -3.89 -10.97 -12.06
C VAL A 43 -2.56 -11.70 -12.23
N THR A 44 -2.16 -12.45 -11.22
CA THR A 44 -1.00 -13.34 -11.27
C THR A 44 -1.48 -14.78 -11.30
N LEU A 45 -1.04 -15.54 -12.29
CA LEU A 45 -1.27 -16.97 -12.41
C LEU A 45 0.06 -17.69 -12.37
N GLY A 46 0.14 -18.85 -11.75
CA GLY A 46 1.39 -19.59 -11.69
C GLY A 46 1.24 -21.00 -11.15
N SER A 47 2.36 -21.66 -11.01
CA SER A 47 2.46 -22.98 -10.40
C SER A 47 3.70 -23.04 -9.51
N LYS A 48 3.56 -23.65 -8.34
CA LYS A 48 4.70 -24.04 -7.52
C LYS A 48 4.95 -25.54 -7.63
N LEU A 49 6.21 -25.93 -7.61
CA LEU A 49 6.57 -27.34 -7.50
C LEU A 49 6.32 -27.80 -6.06
N GLY A 50 5.54 -28.85 -5.87
CA GLY A 50 5.32 -29.49 -4.57
C GLY A 50 6.63 -30.04 -4.00
N GLU A 51 6.71 -30.12 -2.67
CA GLU A 51 7.83 -30.78 -2.01
C GLU A 51 7.82 -32.27 -2.42
N SER A 52 8.92 -32.75 -3.01
CA SER A 52 9.05 -34.15 -3.42
C SER A 52 9.06 -35.04 -2.17
N GLY A 53 7.88 -35.58 -1.82
CA GLY A 53 7.80 -36.86 -1.12
C GLY A 53 8.35 -37.96 -2.02
N SER A 54 8.70 -39.11 -1.45
CA SER A 54 9.43 -40.25 -2.05
C SER A 54 8.90 -40.84 -3.37
N ASP A 55 7.80 -40.32 -3.92
CA ASP A 55 7.26 -40.74 -5.22
C ASP A 55 7.61 -39.70 -6.29
N GLN A 56 8.24 -40.16 -7.38
CA GLN A 56 8.81 -39.36 -8.47
C GLN A 56 7.80 -38.53 -9.30
N ASN A 57 6.57 -38.33 -8.82
CA ASN A 57 5.60 -37.47 -9.50
C ASN A 57 5.85 -36.00 -9.14
N THR A 58 6.28 -35.21 -10.14
CA THR A 58 6.36 -33.76 -10.05
C THR A 58 4.96 -33.17 -9.86
N ASN A 59 4.54 -33.01 -8.61
CA ASN A 59 3.23 -32.44 -8.30
C ASN A 59 3.30 -30.91 -8.50
N LEU A 60 2.67 -30.41 -9.56
CA LEU A 60 2.55 -28.97 -9.82
C LEU A 60 1.29 -28.46 -9.13
N LEU A 61 1.46 -27.49 -8.23
CA LEU A 61 0.37 -26.88 -7.48
C LEU A 61 0.03 -25.51 -8.10
N PRO A 62 -1.04 -25.40 -8.89
CA PRO A 62 -1.42 -24.15 -9.53
C PRO A 62 -1.92 -23.15 -8.49
N TYR A 63 -1.62 -21.88 -8.71
CA TYR A 63 -2.14 -20.77 -7.92
C TYR A 63 -2.55 -19.59 -8.78
N ALA A 64 -3.47 -18.79 -8.25
CA ALA A 64 -3.91 -17.53 -8.81
C ALA A 64 -3.98 -16.47 -7.72
N THR A 65 -3.67 -15.21 -8.06
CA THR A 65 -3.84 -14.04 -7.21
C THR A 65 -4.45 -12.92 -8.03
N ILE A 66 -5.43 -12.24 -7.46
CA ILE A 66 -6.11 -11.11 -8.08
C ILE A 66 -6.00 -9.94 -7.11
N SER A 67 -5.51 -8.81 -7.58
CA SER A 67 -5.48 -7.56 -6.83
C SER A 67 -6.15 -6.44 -7.60
N GLY A 68 -6.83 -5.56 -6.88
CA GLY A 68 -7.45 -4.36 -7.40
C GLY A 68 -7.22 -3.22 -6.44
N SER A 69 -6.88 -2.05 -6.96
CA SER A 69 -6.67 -0.84 -6.19
C SER A 69 -7.39 0.34 -6.83
N THR A 70 -8.00 1.16 -5.99
CA THR A 70 -8.61 2.43 -6.39
C THR A 70 -7.98 3.55 -5.58
N ARG A 71 -7.67 4.67 -6.25
CA ARG A 71 -7.26 5.91 -5.63
C ARG A 71 -8.18 7.01 -6.14
N GLN A 72 -8.71 7.81 -5.23
CA GLN A 72 -9.55 8.96 -5.54
C GLN A 72 -9.04 10.17 -4.77
N VAL A 73 -8.99 11.31 -5.44
CA VAL A 73 -8.53 12.58 -4.87
C VAL A 73 -9.55 13.65 -5.22
N PHE A 74 -10.13 14.28 -4.21
CA PHE A 74 -11.18 15.29 -4.32
C PHE A 74 -10.69 16.59 -3.71
N PRO A 75 -10.43 17.64 -4.50
CA PRO A 75 -10.21 18.97 -3.94
C PRO A 75 -11.56 19.49 -3.39
N VAL A 76 -11.55 19.95 -2.15
CA VAL A 76 -12.70 20.45 -1.41
C VAL A 76 -12.43 21.89 -0.99
N GLY A 77 -13.27 22.80 -1.49
CA GLY A 77 -13.24 24.22 -1.16
C GLY A 77 -12.23 25.02 -1.97
N ALA A 78 -12.62 26.24 -2.34
CA ALA A 78 -11.70 27.24 -2.85
C ALA A 78 -11.12 28.01 -1.65
N VAL A 79 -9.88 27.69 -1.25
CA VAL A 79 -9.12 28.64 -0.44
C VAL A 79 -8.73 29.76 -1.39
N ALA A 80 -9.16 30.98 -1.11
CA ALA A 80 -8.87 32.15 -1.94
C ALA A 80 -7.35 32.26 -2.18
N GLY A 81 -6.91 31.91 -3.40
CA GLY A 81 -5.55 32.14 -3.89
C GLY A 81 -4.46 31.13 -3.52
N ASP A 82 -4.66 30.19 -2.59
CA ASP A 82 -3.60 29.25 -2.19
C ASP A 82 -4.17 27.86 -1.87
N ARG A 83 -4.25 27.00 -2.91
CA ARG A 83 -4.49 25.53 -2.91
C ARG A 83 -5.73 24.99 -2.14
N PRO A 84 -6.53 24.11 -2.76
CA PRO A 84 -7.67 23.52 -2.09
C PRO A 84 -7.24 22.52 -1.00
N VAL A 85 -8.04 22.43 0.06
CA VAL A 85 -8.00 21.26 0.96
C VAL A 85 -8.35 20.04 0.12
N THR A 86 -7.66 18.93 0.29
CA THR A 86 -7.87 17.75 -0.56
C THR A 86 -8.26 16.54 0.28
N ILE A 87 -9.32 15.85 -0.09
CA ILE A 87 -9.70 14.57 0.50
C ILE A 87 -9.24 13.46 -0.44
N ALA A 88 -8.45 12.52 0.06
CA ALA A 88 -7.94 11.40 -0.72
C ALA A 88 -8.40 10.07 -0.11
N PHE A 89 -8.81 9.14 -0.98
CA PHE A 89 -9.16 7.79 -0.64
C PHE A 89 -8.26 6.83 -1.40
N GLN A 90 -7.76 5.80 -0.74
CA GLN A 90 -7.06 4.71 -1.40
C GLN A 90 -7.54 3.39 -0.81
N HIS A 91 -7.98 2.49 -1.68
CA HIS A 91 -8.43 1.17 -1.32
C HIS A 91 -7.69 0.14 -2.16
N SER A 92 -7.34 -0.98 -1.56
CA SER A 92 -6.78 -2.13 -2.27
C SER A 92 -7.36 -3.42 -1.72
N ALA A 93 -7.86 -4.26 -2.60
CA ALA A 93 -8.31 -5.60 -2.28
C ALA A 93 -7.42 -6.61 -3.02
N THR A 94 -6.97 -7.64 -2.33
CA THR A 94 -6.22 -8.74 -2.93
C THR A 94 -6.73 -10.06 -2.39
N THR A 95 -6.90 -11.04 -3.26
CA THR A 95 -7.30 -12.40 -2.90
C THR A 95 -6.50 -13.40 -3.71
N SER A 96 -6.31 -14.60 -3.16
CA SER A 96 -5.52 -15.64 -3.79
C SER A 96 -6.11 -17.02 -3.54
N SER A 97 -5.75 -17.95 -4.42
CA SER A 97 -6.04 -19.38 -4.25
C SER A 97 -5.22 -20.00 -3.11
N HIS A 98 -5.65 -21.17 -2.66
CA HIS A 98 -5.01 -21.90 -1.56
C HIS A 98 -3.50 -22.13 -1.74
N ASN A 99 -3.05 -22.41 -2.97
CA ASN A 99 -1.67 -22.83 -3.22
C ASN A 99 -0.67 -21.68 -3.32
N LEU A 100 -1.03 -20.44 -2.95
CA LEU A 100 -0.14 -19.28 -3.04
C LEU A 100 1.23 -19.55 -2.38
N PRO A 101 2.36 -19.34 -3.08
CA PRO A 101 3.70 -19.50 -2.53
C PRO A 101 3.97 -18.60 -1.33
N ARG A 102 4.91 -18.98 -0.45
CA ARG A 102 5.10 -18.27 0.81
C ARG A 102 5.66 -16.87 0.64
N HIS A 103 6.55 -16.66 -0.32
CA HIS A 103 7.09 -15.34 -0.60
C HIS A 103 6.01 -14.38 -1.11
N GLU A 104 5.09 -14.86 -1.95
CA GLU A 104 3.91 -14.10 -2.39
C GLU A 104 2.99 -13.79 -1.20
N ARG A 105 2.69 -14.77 -0.34
CA ARG A 105 1.89 -14.53 0.88
C ARG A 105 2.54 -13.49 1.81
N ASN A 106 3.86 -13.50 1.94
CA ASN A 106 4.60 -12.51 2.70
C ASN A 106 4.55 -11.13 2.02
N ALA A 107 4.68 -11.08 0.69
CA ALA A 107 4.56 -9.85 -0.08
C ALA A 107 3.16 -9.24 0.10
N LEU A 108 2.10 -10.05 0.09
CA LEU A 108 0.73 -9.61 0.43
C LEU A 108 0.65 -9.09 1.86
N GLY A 109 1.24 -9.78 2.83
CA GLY A 109 1.30 -9.33 4.23
C GLY A 109 2.00 -7.98 4.40
N ASN A 110 3.04 -7.73 3.62
CA ASN A 110 3.77 -6.46 3.58
C ASN A 110 2.97 -5.36 2.87
N ALA A 111 2.33 -5.70 1.75
CA ALA A 111 1.48 -4.78 0.98
C ALA A 111 0.25 -4.35 1.77
N ALA A 112 -0.29 -5.23 2.61
CA ALA A 112 -1.45 -4.97 3.46
C ALA A 112 -1.13 -4.17 4.75
N ARG A 113 0.08 -3.59 4.86
CA ARG A 113 0.50 -2.87 6.05
C ARG A 113 -0.15 -1.49 6.12
N ILE A 114 -0.71 -1.16 7.27
CA ILE A 114 -1.22 0.17 7.60
C ILE A 114 -0.28 0.91 8.57
N ARG A 115 -0.36 2.24 8.59
CA ARG A 115 0.51 3.08 9.44
C ARG A 115 0.26 2.81 10.93
N GLY A 116 1.28 3.03 11.74
CA GLY A 116 1.22 2.84 13.19
C GLY A 116 1.46 1.42 13.70
N TYR A 117 1.42 0.39 12.84
CA TYR A 117 1.76 -0.98 13.21
C TYR A 117 3.23 -1.30 12.87
N SER A 118 3.99 -1.86 13.83
CA SER A 118 5.39 -2.23 13.60
C SER A 118 5.56 -3.58 12.93
N SER A 119 6.32 -3.53 11.82
CA SER A 119 7.29 -4.48 11.23
C SER A 119 7.15 -6.01 11.31
N SER A 120 6.31 -6.63 12.13
CA SER A 120 5.80 -7.96 11.76
C SER A 120 4.60 -7.71 10.87
N ALA A 121 4.79 -7.94 9.57
CA ALA A 121 3.76 -7.96 8.54
C ALA A 121 2.49 -8.62 9.09
N ASN A 122 1.35 -8.47 8.41
CA ASN A 122 0.15 -9.27 8.71
C ASN A 122 0.37 -10.81 8.59
N GLY A 123 1.62 -11.27 8.57
CA GLY A 123 2.08 -12.61 8.40
C GLY A 123 2.05 -12.97 6.93
N ARG A 124 1.93 -14.26 6.68
CA ARG A 124 1.54 -14.79 5.39
C ARG A 124 0.04 -14.54 5.25
N LEU A 125 -0.36 -13.85 4.19
CA LEU A 125 -1.77 -13.62 3.87
C LEU A 125 -2.20 -14.34 2.61
N SER A 126 -3.46 -14.75 2.59
CA SER A 126 -4.16 -15.27 1.41
C SER A 126 -5.10 -14.22 0.81
N SER A 127 -5.72 -13.40 1.66
CA SER A 127 -6.56 -12.28 1.22
C SER A 127 -6.40 -11.06 2.13
N SER A 128 -6.60 -9.88 1.57
CA SER A 128 -6.62 -8.63 2.32
C SER A 128 -7.46 -7.57 1.64
N VAL A 129 -8.06 -6.71 2.44
CA VAL A 129 -8.68 -5.45 2.02
C VAL A 129 -8.09 -4.37 2.90
N VAL A 130 -7.46 -3.38 2.28
CA VAL A 130 -6.84 -2.25 2.96
C VAL A 130 -7.44 -0.98 2.42
N GLY A 131 -7.70 -0.04 3.32
CA GLY A 131 -8.22 1.26 2.97
C GLY A 131 -7.54 2.36 3.78
N THR A 132 -7.44 3.51 3.15
CA THR A 132 -6.88 4.73 3.70
C THR A 132 -7.75 5.90 3.26
N THR A 133 -8.11 6.75 4.21
CA THR A 133 -8.74 8.04 3.97
C THR A 133 -7.82 9.13 4.51
N GLU A 134 -7.56 10.16 3.73
CA GLU A 134 -6.73 11.31 4.11
C GLU A 134 -7.47 12.62 3.86
N VAL A 135 -7.31 13.57 4.77
CA VAL A 135 -7.63 14.99 4.59
C VAL A 135 -6.32 15.75 4.60
N ARG A 136 -6.02 16.45 3.51
CA ARG A 136 -4.78 17.15 3.24
C ARG A 136 -5.04 18.65 3.26
N ILE A 137 -4.45 19.33 4.23
CA ILE A 137 -4.57 20.77 4.41
C ILE A 137 -3.24 21.38 3.95
N PRO A 138 -3.23 22.19 2.87
CA PRO A 138 -2.02 22.87 2.43
C PRO A 138 -1.59 23.89 3.49
N VAL A 139 -0.30 23.92 3.81
CA VAL A 139 0.30 24.84 4.77
C VAL A 139 1.50 25.50 4.10
N THR A 140 1.47 26.82 4.01
CA THR A 140 2.61 27.62 3.56
C THR A 140 3.52 27.88 4.75
N LEU A 141 4.72 27.30 4.75
CA LEU A 141 5.70 27.56 5.80
C LEU A 141 6.50 28.84 5.48
N PRO A 142 6.57 29.81 6.39
CA PRO A 142 7.41 30.98 6.19
C PRO A 142 8.89 30.56 6.29
N ALA A 143 9.59 30.52 5.16
CA ALA A 143 11.04 30.36 5.14
C ALA A 143 11.69 31.74 5.04
N ASN A 144 11.85 32.43 6.17
CA ASN A 144 12.74 33.59 6.24
C ASN A 144 14.19 33.09 6.27
N ILE A 145 14.70 32.63 5.12
CA ILE A 145 16.13 32.37 4.92
C ILE A 145 16.72 33.61 4.25
N PRO A 146 17.48 34.46 4.98
CA PRO A 146 17.91 35.78 4.51
C PRO A 146 18.74 35.77 3.21
N GLN A 147 19.30 34.63 2.82
CA GLN A 147 20.18 34.49 1.66
C GLN A 147 19.50 33.88 0.41
N LEU A 148 18.26 33.37 0.50
CA LEU A 148 17.60 32.65 -0.60
C LEU A 148 16.35 33.35 -1.17
N GLY A 149 15.99 34.55 -0.68
CA GLY A 149 14.75 35.24 -1.06
C GLY A 149 13.49 34.58 -0.49
N ASN A 150 12.31 35.03 -0.93
CA ASN A 150 11.01 34.48 -0.53
C ASN A 150 10.80 33.07 -1.13
N VAL A 151 11.50 32.06 -0.61
CA VAL A 151 11.25 30.66 -0.99
C VAL A 151 10.01 30.18 -0.26
N ARG A 152 8.87 30.14 -0.96
CA ARG A 152 7.67 29.46 -0.46
C ARG A 152 7.96 27.97 -0.38
N GLN A 153 7.94 27.40 0.82
CA GLN A 153 8.06 25.96 1.02
C GLN A 153 6.68 25.35 1.18
N ASP A 154 6.40 24.41 0.30
CA ASP A 154 5.10 23.74 0.21
C ASP A 154 5.08 22.57 1.17
N ALA A 155 4.21 22.65 2.17
CA ALA A 155 3.92 21.56 3.07
C ALA A 155 2.42 21.28 3.09
N SER A 156 2.05 20.07 3.50
CA SER A 156 0.66 19.71 3.77
C SER A 156 0.60 19.00 5.10
N LEU A 157 -0.35 19.41 5.94
CA LEU A 157 -0.76 18.66 7.11
C LEU A 157 -1.79 17.62 6.67
N VAL A 158 -1.63 16.38 7.12
CA VAL A 158 -2.45 15.25 6.71
C VAL A 158 -3.10 14.65 7.93
N LEU A 159 -4.43 14.64 7.97
CA LEU A 159 -5.19 13.82 8.90
C LEU A 159 -5.56 12.54 8.18
N TYR A 160 -5.31 11.37 8.77
CA TYR A 160 -5.62 10.11 8.09
C TYR A 160 -6.26 9.08 9.02
N ALA A 161 -6.99 8.18 8.38
CA ALA A 161 -7.52 6.96 8.97
C ALA A 161 -7.19 5.78 8.05
N ASP A 162 -6.48 4.80 8.57
CA ASP A 162 -6.17 3.56 7.88
C ASP A 162 -6.93 2.41 8.51
N TRP A 163 -7.29 1.44 7.68
CA TRP A 163 -7.90 0.19 8.12
C TRP A 163 -7.47 -0.97 7.23
N CYS A 164 -7.45 -2.16 7.82
CA CYS A 164 -7.07 -3.39 7.14
C CYS A 164 -7.91 -4.54 7.67
N MET A 165 -8.45 -5.34 6.76
CA MET A 165 -9.01 -6.66 7.03
C MET A 165 -8.17 -7.68 6.28
N ALA A 166 -7.54 -8.60 7.00
CA ALA A 166 -6.58 -9.54 6.44
C ALA A 166 -6.88 -10.97 6.88
N GLN A 167 -6.71 -11.93 5.98
CA GLN A 167 -6.95 -13.34 6.23
C GLN A 167 -5.66 -14.14 5.94
N PRO A 168 -5.07 -14.81 6.95
CA PRO A 168 -3.89 -15.64 6.76
C PRO A 168 -4.09 -16.78 5.77
N ASP A 169 -5.16 -17.58 5.94
CA ASP A 169 -5.45 -18.76 5.13
C ASP A 169 -6.94 -18.83 4.77
N LEU A 170 -7.27 -19.51 3.66
CA LEU A 170 -8.68 -19.74 3.30
C LEU A 170 -9.37 -20.55 4.40
N GLY A 171 -10.34 -19.92 5.07
CA GLY A 171 -11.10 -20.50 6.17
C GLY A 171 -10.72 -19.98 7.55
N SER A 172 -9.61 -19.26 7.70
CA SER A 172 -9.30 -18.57 8.97
C SER A 172 -10.17 -17.32 9.14
N SER A 173 -10.35 -16.87 10.38
CA SER A 173 -11.03 -15.59 10.65
C SER A 173 -10.24 -14.39 10.12
N PHE A 174 -10.95 -13.30 9.81
CA PHE A 174 -10.31 -12.05 9.40
C PHE A 174 -9.71 -11.32 10.62
N SER A 175 -8.43 -11.00 10.54
CA SER A 175 -7.80 -10.04 11.44
C SER A 175 -8.15 -8.63 10.99
N ARG A 176 -8.58 -7.78 11.95
CA ARG A 176 -8.93 -6.38 11.70
C ARG A 176 -7.97 -5.46 12.42
N LYS A 177 -7.36 -4.55 11.69
CA LYS A 177 -6.47 -3.51 12.22
C LYS A 177 -6.96 -2.14 11.76
N SER A 178 -6.80 -1.13 12.60
CA SER A 178 -7.11 0.25 12.25
C SER A 178 -6.20 1.20 12.99
N SER A 179 -5.92 2.33 12.36
CA SER A 179 -5.15 3.42 12.94
C SER A 179 -5.67 4.76 12.43
N VAL A 180 -5.47 5.79 13.25
CA VAL A 180 -5.72 7.18 12.89
C VAL A 180 -4.47 7.97 13.19
N GLY A 181 -4.25 9.08 12.52
CA GLY A 181 -3.06 9.86 12.80
C GLY A 181 -3.00 11.19 12.08
N VAL A 182 -1.91 11.88 12.39
CA VAL A 182 -1.56 13.16 11.79
C VAL A 182 -0.19 13.01 11.15
N GLY A 183 0.00 13.63 10.00
CA GLY A 183 1.25 13.62 9.29
C GLY A 183 1.59 14.96 8.68
N VAL A 184 2.87 15.14 8.36
CA VAL A 184 3.39 16.25 7.59
C VAL A 184 3.94 15.69 6.28
N ARG A 185 3.60 16.34 5.18
CA ARG A 185 4.13 16.07 3.84
C ARG A 185 4.87 17.32 3.38
N LYS A 186 6.08 17.14 2.86
CA LYS A 186 6.89 18.23 2.32
C LYS A 186 7.72 17.71 1.17
N SER A 187 7.83 18.46 0.09
CA SER A 187 8.78 18.14 -0.98
C SER A 187 10.03 19.00 -0.83
N PHE A 188 11.21 18.37 -0.77
CA PHE A 188 12.49 19.06 -0.79
C PHE A 188 13.27 18.60 -2.01
N GLN A 189 13.50 19.51 -2.97
CA GLN A 189 14.22 19.21 -4.21
C GLN A 189 13.61 18.03 -5.00
N GLY A 190 12.28 17.91 -5.00
CA GLY A 190 11.55 16.80 -5.63
C GLY A 190 11.46 15.53 -4.80
N ILE A 191 12.13 15.46 -3.64
CA ILE A 191 12.05 14.33 -2.71
C ILE A 191 10.90 14.58 -1.74
N ALA A 192 9.85 13.76 -1.84
CA ALA A 192 8.74 13.79 -0.90
C ALA A 192 9.15 13.19 0.46
N LEU A 193 9.14 14.03 1.49
CA LEU A 193 9.34 13.72 2.89
C LEU A 193 7.99 13.52 3.58
N LYS A 194 7.90 12.46 4.39
CA LYS A 194 6.71 12.13 5.15
C LYS A 194 7.08 11.85 6.59
N TYR A 195 6.39 12.51 7.51
CA TYR A 195 6.41 12.15 8.93
C TYR A 195 4.98 11.92 9.38
N ASP A 196 4.73 10.79 10.03
CA ASP A 196 3.41 10.37 10.49
C ASP A 196 3.46 10.02 11.97
N LEU A 197 2.52 10.55 12.75
CA LEU A 197 2.23 10.12 14.11
C LEU A 197 0.90 9.40 14.11
N SER A 198 0.92 8.09 14.35
CA SER A 198 -0.25 7.22 14.33
C SER A 198 -0.65 6.77 15.73
N TYR A 199 -1.94 6.72 15.99
CA TYR A 199 -2.57 6.04 17.10
C TYR A 199 -3.29 4.79 16.57
N THR A 200 -2.94 3.63 17.12
CA THR A 200 -3.50 2.33 16.69
C THR A 200 -4.65 1.88 17.57
N LYS A 201 -5.50 0.99 17.06
CA LYS A 201 -6.56 0.34 17.84
C LYS A 201 -6.06 -0.33 19.12
N ASP A 202 -4.80 -0.79 19.13
CA ASP A 202 -4.16 -1.44 20.29
C ASP A 202 -3.68 -0.42 21.34
N GLY A 203 -4.04 0.86 21.21
CA GLY A 203 -3.66 1.94 22.13
C GLY A 203 -2.21 2.41 21.99
N LYS A 204 -1.48 1.96 20.95
CA LYS A 204 -0.07 2.32 20.75
C LYS A 204 0.06 3.56 19.87
N LEU A 205 0.86 4.52 20.34
CA LEU A 205 1.30 5.68 19.58
C LEU A 205 2.63 5.35 18.89
N ARG A 206 2.75 5.65 17.59
CA ARG A 206 4.00 5.45 16.84
C ARG A 206 4.29 6.58 15.87
N GLY A 207 5.55 7.02 15.87
CA GLY A 207 6.11 7.85 14.81
C GLY A 207 6.63 6.99 13.66
N MET A 208 6.40 7.43 12.43
CA MET A 208 6.94 6.84 11.21
C MET A 208 7.51 7.95 10.33
N PHE A 209 8.72 7.73 9.83
CA PHE A 209 9.34 8.57 8.82
C PHE A 209 9.41 7.80 7.50
N GLY A 210 9.14 8.48 6.40
CA GLY A 210 9.15 7.90 5.06
C GLY A 210 9.69 8.86 4.02
N LEU A 211 10.31 8.29 3.00
CA LEU A 211 10.78 8.98 1.79
C LEU A 211 10.07 8.38 0.58
N GLY A 212 9.78 9.21 -0.42
CA GLY A 212 9.28 8.76 -1.73
C GLY A 212 7.81 9.10 -2.01
N ASN A 213 7.31 8.56 -3.12
CA ASN A 213 6.07 8.99 -3.78
C ASN A 213 4.88 9.15 -2.83
N ASP A 214 4.24 10.32 -2.88
CA ASP A 214 3.02 10.65 -2.14
C ASP A 214 1.74 10.34 -2.92
N PHE A 215 0.56 10.65 -2.39
CA PHE A 215 -0.70 10.37 -3.07
C PHE A 215 -0.85 11.01 -4.45
N ASP A 216 -0.11 12.09 -4.70
CA ASP A 216 -0.26 12.90 -5.91
C ASP A 216 0.81 12.59 -6.98
N ALA A 217 1.74 11.67 -6.69
CA ALA A 217 2.81 11.23 -7.61
C ALA A 217 2.41 10.03 -8.47
#